data_AF-A0A5C8ZJP2-F1
#
_entry.id   AF-A0A5C8ZJP2-F1
#
_cell.length_a   1.000
_cell.length_b   1.000
_cell.length_c   1.000
_cell.angle_alpha   90.00
_cell.angle_beta   90.00
_cell.angle_gamma   90.00
#
_symmetry.space_group_name_H-M   'P 1'
#
loop_
_entity.id
_entity.type
_entity.pdbx_description
1 polymer ?
#
loop_
_entity_poly.entity_id
_entity_poly.type
_entity_poly.pdbx_seq_one_letter_code
_entity_poly.pdbx_strand_id
1 'polypeptide(L)'
;MAVRLVVVGPDDDALLAEAQHLRIGDEQARFAKPPAESFPLALADPARTPFVVLSGEIEDERVVGAGVLHAGAAAPDQDAELAQLLTAAGGDPATAVLLRSFVIGEQHQGRGPGRPRPARPWRWHRPSRRPRASSS
;
A
#
# COMPACT_ATOMS: atom_id res chain seq x y z
N MET A 1 -11.04 3.77 14.72
CA MET A 1 -10.63 2.90 13.59
C MET A 1 -9.56 3.61 12.77
N ALA A 2 -8.31 3.37 13.17
CA ALA A 2 -7.14 3.78 12.41
C ALA A 2 -6.81 2.71 11.36
N VAL A 3 -6.18 3.13 10.26
CA VAL A 3 -5.58 2.23 9.27
C VAL A 3 -4.11 2.60 9.16
N ARG A 4 -3.22 1.61 9.27
CA ARG A 4 -1.77 1.80 9.20
C ARG A 4 -1.13 0.80 8.24
N LEU A 5 -0.10 1.26 7.54
CA LEU A 5 0.81 0.43 6.77
C LEU A 5 2.04 0.14 7.62
N VAL A 6 2.40 -1.14 7.75
CA VAL A 6 3.58 -1.57 8.49
C VAL A 6 4.45 -2.38 7.54
N VAL A 7 5.69 -1.92 7.33
CA VAL A 7 6.71 -2.70 6.60
C VAL A 7 7.06 -3.91 7.44
N VAL A 8 7.14 -5.08 6.82
CA VAL A 8 7.48 -6.34 7.50
C VAL A 8 8.84 -6.83 7.02
N GLY A 9 9.69 -7.19 7.98
CA GLY A 9 10.96 -7.86 7.77
C GLY A 9 10.86 -9.37 8.00
N PRO A 10 11.99 -10.08 7.86
CA PRO A 10 12.03 -11.53 8.06
C PRO A 10 11.76 -11.96 9.51
N ASP A 11 11.97 -11.05 10.48
CA ASP A 11 11.79 -11.32 11.92
C ASP A 11 10.36 -11.02 12.43
N ASP A 12 9.45 -10.54 11.57
CA ASP A 12 8.08 -10.16 11.93
C ASP A 12 7.09 -11.36 11.87
N ASP A 13 7.47 -12.48 12.49
CA ASP A 13 6.77 -13.78 12.37
C ASP A 13 5.26 -13.70 12.60
N ALA A 14 4.81 -12.92 13.59
CA ALA A 14 3.39 -12.78 13.91
C ALA A 14 2.60 -12.08 12.79
N LEU A 15 3.16 -11.02 12.19
CA LEU A 15 2.52 -10.29 11.09
C LEU A 15 2.56 -11.11 9.80
N LEU A 16 3.65 -11.85 9.57
CA LEU A 16 3.79 -12.76 8.44
C LEU A 16 2.77 -13.91 8.54
N ALA A 17 2.57 -14.49 9.73
CA ALA A 17 1.58 -15.54 9.95
C ALA A 17 0.14 -15.05 9.73
N GLU A 18 -0.20 -13.87 10.25
CA GLU A 18 -1.53 -13.27 10.05
C GLU A 18 -1.78 -12.92 8.57
N ALA A 19 -0.79 -12.39 7.86
CA ALA A 19 -0.90 -12.09 6.43
C ALA A 19 -1.14 -13.34 5.58
N GLN A 20 -0.59 -14.49 5.97
CA GLN A 20 -0.82 -15.77 5.28
C GLN A 20 -2.27 -16.28 5.39
N HIS A 21 -3.01 -15.85 6.42
CA HIS A 21 -4.43 -16.20 6.59
C HIS A 21 -5.39 -15.31 5.78
N LEU A 22 -4.89 -14.30 5.07
CA LEU A 22 -5.73 -13.44 4.22
C LEU A 22 -6.30 -14.26 3.05
N ARG A 23 -7.63 -14.32 2.99
CA ARG A 23 -8.35 -14.87 1.84
C ARG A 23 -8.42 -13.81 0.76
N ILE A 24 -7.95 -14.16 -0.44
CA ILE A 24 -8.02 -13.28 -1.61
C ILE A 24 -9.19 -13.75 -2.46
N GLY A 25 -10.01 -12.79 -2.89
CA GLY A 25 -11.11 -13.09 -3.78
C GLY A 25 -10.68 -13.28 -5.21
N ASP A 26 -11.47 -14.03 -5.96
CA ASP A 26 -11.19 -14.46 -7.33
C ASP A 26 -10.84 -13.29 -8.27
N GLU A 27 -11.42 -12.10 -8.04
CA GLU A 27 -11.13 -10.90 -8.83
C GLU A 27 -9.72 -10.35 -8.55
N GLN A 28 -9.29 -10.34 -7.28
CA GLN A 28 -7.94 -9.89 -6.91
C GLN A 28 -6.87 -10.91 -7.25
N ALA A 29 -7.20 -12.21 -7.20
CA ALA A 29 -6.30 -13.30 -7.56
C ALA A 29 -5.80 -13.22 -9.01
N ARG A 30 -6.51 -12.48 -9.88
CA ARG A 30 -6.07 -12.21 -11.27
C ARG A 30 -4.90 -11.24 -11.37
N PHE A 31 -4.69 -10.40 -10.36
CA PHE A 31 -3.73 -9.29 -10.39
C PHE A 31 -2.68 -9.37 -9.28
N ALA A 32 -2.97 -10.09 -8.19
CA ALA A 32 -2.08 -10.21 -7.06
C ALA A 32 -2.03 -11.65 -6.55
N LYS A 33 -0.80 -12.12 -6.28
CA LYS A 33 -0.55 -13.39 -5.60
C LYS A 33 -0.82 -13.26 -4.10
N PRO A 34 -1.18 -14.36 -3.41
CA PRO A 34 -1.30 -14.38 -1.96
C PRO A 34 -0.01 -13.96 -1.24
N PRO A 35 -0.11 -13.38 -0.03
CA PRO A 35 1.05 -13.07 0.79
C PRO A 35 1.95 -14.30 1.02
N ALA A 36 1.35 -15.48 1.20
CA ALA A 36 2.06 -16.75 1.32
C ALA A 36 3.01 -17.04 0.13
N GLU A 37 2.68 -16.57 -1.07
CA GLU A 37 3.53 -16.74 -2.26
C GLU A 37 4.41 -15.52 -2.54
N SER A 38 3.90 -14.31 -2.28
CA SER A 38 4.57 -13.06 -2.67
C SER A 38 5.61 -12.58 -1.65
N PHE A 39 5.42 -12.83 -0.37
CA PHE A 39 6.33 -12.37 0.68
C PHE A 39 7.70 -13.08 0.65
N PRO A 40 7.79 -14.41 0.46
CA PRO A 40 9.10 -15.06 0.34
C PRO A 40 9.94 -14.48 -0.81
N LEU A 41 9.31 -14.17 -1.95
CA LEU A 41 9.97 -13.55 -3.10
C LEU A 41 10.34 -12.08 -2.84
N ALA A 42 9.56 -11.37 -2.01
CA ALA A 42 9.84 -10.00 -1.64
C ALA A 42 11.01 -9.92 -0.64
N LEU A 43 11.05 -10.80 0.36
CA LEU A 43 12.11 -10.83 1.36
C LEU A 43 13.47 -11.26 0.78
N ALA A 44 13.46 -12.03 -0.32
CA ALA A 44 14.68 -12.45 -1.01
C ALA A 44 15.26 -11.38 -1.96
N ASP A 45 14.53 -10.30 -2.24
CA ASP A 45 14.92 -9.26 -3.20
C ASP A 45 15.08 -7.91 -2.47
N PRO A 46 16.29 -7.35 -2.38
CA PRO A 46 16.52 -6.10 -1.64
C PRO A 46 15.81 -4.89 -2.26
N ALA A 47 15.35 -4.96 -3.52
CA ALA A 47 14.56 -3.90 -4.14
C ALA A 47 13.08 -3.96 -3.73
N ARG A 48 12.66 -5.02 -3.03
CA ARG A 48 11.26 -5.24 -2.65
C ARG A 48 11.06 -5.06 -1.15
N THR A 49 9.90 -4.50 -0.81
CA THR A 49 9.53 -4.25 0.57
C THR A 49 8.10 -4.74 0.79
N PRO A 50 7.92 -5.89 1.46
CA PRO A 50 6.60 -6.36 1.84
C PRO A 50 6.04 -5.48 2.96
N PHE A 51 4.73 -5.33 3.00
CA PHE A 51 4.02 -4.61 4.04
C PHE A 51 2.66 -5.25 4.33
N VAL A 52 2.15 -5.00 5.53
CA VAL A 52 0.80 -5.35 5.95
C VAL A 52 -0.03 -4.09 6.22
N VAL A 53 -1.34 -4.23 6.04
CA VAL A 53 -2.33 -3.21 6.39
C VAL A 53 -2.98 -3.62 7.70
N LEU A 54 -2.80 -2.80 8.73
CA LEU A 54 -3.45 -2.96 10.02
C LEU A 54 -4.68 -2.07 10.09
N SER A 55 -5.76 -2.58 10.69
CA SER A 55 -6.97 -1.82 10.96
C SER A 55 -7.57 -2.20 12.30
N GLY A 56 -7.98 -1.20 13.08
CA GLY A 56 -8.52 -1.40 14.42
C GLY A 56 -8.36 -0.17 15.33
N GLU A 57 -8.59 -0.38 16.62
CA GLU A 57 -8.04 0.47 17.68
C GLU A 57 -6.63 -0.03 17.99
N ILE A 58 -5.73 0.81 18.53
CA ILE A 58 -4.30 0.50 18.68
C ILE A 58 -4.04 -0.83 19.43
N GLU A 59 -4.87 -1.16 20.42
CA GLU A 59 -4.76 -2.39 21.22
C GLU A 59 -5.39 -3.62 20.55
N ASP A 60 -6.18 -3.44 19.50
CA ASP A 60 -6.99 -4.46 18.82
C ASP A 60 -6.78 -4.48 17.29
N GLU A 61 -5.60 -4.06 16.84
CA GLU A 61 -5.29 -4.04 15.41
C GLU A 61 -5.26 -5.45 14.82
N ARG A 62 -5.83 -5.59 13.61
CA ARG A 62 -5.81 -6.82 12.83
C ARG A 62 -5.20 -6.56 11.47
N VAL A 63 -4.49 -7.55 10.95
CA VAL A 63 -4.07 -7.56 9.55
C VAL A 63 -5.32 -7.71 8.69
N VAL A 64 -5.61 -6.69 7.88
CA VAL A 64 -6.74 -6.68 6.96
C VAL A 64 -6.32 -6.75 5.50
N GLY A 65 -5.03 -6.57 5.23
CA GLY A 65 -4.48 -6.57 3.89
C GLY A 65 -2.96 -6.66 3.90
N ALA A 66 -2.40 -6.80 2.72
CA ALA A 66 -0.97 -6.99 2.51
C ALA A 66 -0.58 -6.55 1.10
N GLY A 67 0.70 -6.25 0.91
CA GLY A 67 1.23 -5.90 -0.40
C GLY A 67 2.74 -5.87 -0.44
N VAL A 68 3.28 -5.56 -1.63
CA VAL A 68 4.71 -5.47 -1.88
C VAL A 68 5.00 -4.18 -2.66
N LEU A 69 5.94 -3.40 -2.15
CA LEU A 69 6.53 -2.26 -2.85
C LEU A 69 7.79 -2.71 -3.60
N HIS A 70 8.09 -2.07 -4.72
CA HIS A 70 9.29 -2.32 -5.51
C HIS A 70 9.96 -0.98 -5.85
N ALA A 71 11.09 -0.72 -5.20
CA ALA A 71 11.92 0.46 -5.46
C ALA A 71 12.79 0.22 -6.71
N GLY A 72 13.02 1.28 -7.50
CA GLY A 72 13.84 1.18 -8.71
C GLY A 72 13.18 0.43 -9.87
N ALA A 73 11.90 0.03 -9.73
CA ALA A 73 11.15 -0.68 -10.77
C ALA A 73 11.06 0.09 -12.09
N ALA A 74 11.12 1.43 -12.01
CA ALA A 74 11.04 2.32 -13.15
C ALA A 74 12.42 2.83 -13.61
N ALA A 75 13.52 2.30 -13.06
CA ALA A 75 14.83 2.68 -13.56
C ALA A 75 14.94 2.28 -15.05
N PRO A 76 15.56 3.11 -15.92
CA PRO A 76 15.58 2.86 -17.36
C PRO A 76 16.20 1.52 -17.78
N ASP A 77 17.12 0.99 -16.96
CA ASP A 77 17.75 -0.32 -17.14
C ASP A 77 16.86 -1.49 -16.70
N GLN A 78 15.84 -1.23 -15.88
CA GLN A 78 14.84 -2.19 -15.44
C GLN A 78 13.60 -2.20 -16.35
N ASP A 79 13.08 -1.01 -16.67
CA ASP A 79 11.88 -0.83 -17.50
C ASP A 79 11.89 0.54 -18.20
N ALA A 80 12.38 0.57 -19.44
CA ALA A 80 12.49 1.78 -20.23
C ALA A 80 11.14 2.39 -20.64
N GLU A 81 10.08 1.59 -20.74
CA GLU A 81 8.74 2.08 -21.09
C GLU A 81 8.11 2.77 -19.87
N LEU A 82 8.16 2.14 -18.71
CA LEU A 82 7.69 2.74 -17.45
C LEU A 82 8.47 4.01 -17.11
N ALA A 83 9.79 4.02 -17.33
CA ALA A 83 10.62 5.21 -17.14
C ALA A 83 10.16 6.38 -18.03
N GLN A 84 9.84 6.11 -19.30
CA GLN A 84 9.34 7.11 -20.24
C GLN A 84 7.97 7.64 -19.83
N LEU A 85 7.05 6.76 -19.41
CA LEU A 85 5.71 7.15 -18.95
C LEU A 85 5.77 8.03 -17.71
N LEU A 86 6.60 7.68 -16.72
CA LEU A 86 6.79 8.48 -15.51
C LEU A 86 7.41 9.84 -15.80
N THR A 87 8.43 9.87 -16.66
CA THR A 87 9.08 11.11 -17.09
C THR A 87 8.07 12.03 -17.80
N ALA A 88 7.26 11.47 -18.72
CA ALA A 88 6.22 12.21 -19.43
C ALA A 88 5.13 12.75 -18.48
N ALA A 89 4.85 12.05 -17.38
CA ALA A 89 3.96 12.50 -16.31
C ALA A 89 4.60 13.51 -15.34
N GLY A 90 5.87 13.88 -15.53
CA GLY A 90 6.62 14.81 -14.68
C GLY A 90 7.17 14.18 -13.39
N GLY A 91 7.21 12.86 -13.30
CA GLY A 91 7.85 12.12 -12.20
C GLY A 91 9.32 11.82 -12.48
N ASP A 92 10.08 11.53 -11.42
CA ASP A 92 11.45 11.03 -11.51
C ASP A 92 11.46 9.50 -11.35
N PRO A 93 11.79 8.73 -12.40
CA PRO A 93 11.84 7.27 -12.33
C PRO A 93 12.80 6.73 -11.26
N ALA A 94 13.85 7.46 -10.91
CA ALA A 94 14.83 7.03 -9.90
C ALA A 94 14.24 7.01 -8.48
N THR A 95 13.17 7.78 -8.24
CA THR A 95 12.49 7.86 -6.92
C THR A 95 11.15 7.14 -6.91
N ALA A 96 10.72 6.61 -8.05
CA ALA A 96 9.43 5.95 -8.17
C ALA A 96 9.43 4.60 -7.43
N VAL A 97 8.34 4.34 -6.72
CA VAL A 97 8.07 3.07 -6.06
C VAL A 97 6.82 2.47 -6.68
N LEU A 98 6.97 1.26 -7.21
CA LEU A 98 5.86 0.51 -7.79
C LEU A 98 5.14 -0.27 -6.70
N LEU A 99 3.82 -0.11 -6.61
CA LEU A 99 2.95 -0.99 -5.84
C LEU A 99 2.75 -2.29 -6.63
N ARG A 100 3.58 -3.29 -6.36
CA ARG A 100 3.69 -4.51 -7.16
C ARG A 100 2.57 -5.51 -6.87
N SER A 101 2.08 -5.54 -5.64
CA SER A 101 0.88 -6.26 -5.26
C SER A 101 0.20 -5.55 -4.10
N PHE A 102 -1.12 -5.65 -4.06
CA PHE A 102 -1.93 -5.15 -2.95
C PHE A 102 -3.23 -5.96 -2.89
N VAL A 103 -3.52 -6.47 -1.70
CA VAL A 103 -4.75 -7.23 -1.42
C VAL A 103 -5.36 -6.78 -0.11
N ILE A 104 -6.68 -6.75 -0.07
CA ILE A 104 -7.47 -6.67 1.16
C ILE A 104 -8.20 -8.00 1.30
N GLY A 105 -8.07 -8.64 2.47
CA GLY A 105 -8.74 -9.92 2.72
C GLY A 105 -10.24 -9.80 2.47
N GLU A 106 -10.85 -10.74 1.75
CA GLU A 106 -12.28 -10.72 1.40
C GLU A 106 -13.15 -10.46 2.61
N GLN A 107 -12.80 -11.08 3.74
CA GLN A 107 -13.51 -10.93 4.99
C GLN A 107 -13.50 -9.48 5.52
N HIS A 108 -12.70 -8.57 4.96
CA HIS A 108 -12.58 -7.15 5.33
C HIS A 108 -13.02 -6.18 4.21
N GLN A 109 -13.32 -6.68 3.01
CA GLN A 109 -13.75 -5.84 1.89
C GLN A 109 -15.15 -5.25 2.11
N GLY A 110 -15.44 -4.11 1.47
CA GLY A 110 -16.75 -3.45 1.57
C GLY A 110 -17.06 -2.80 2.93
N ARG A 111 -16.09 -2.77 3.86
CA ARG A 111 -16.19 -2.10 5.18
C ARG A 111 -15.55 -0.71 5.21
N GLY A 112 -15.24 -0.17 4.04
CA GLY A 112 -14.72 1.19 3.89
C GLY A 112 -15.71 2.26 4.34
N PRO A 113 -15.25 3.51 4.48
CA PRO A 113 -16.02 4.65 4.97
C PRO A 113 -17.24 5.07 4.12
N GLY A 114 -17.55 4.34 3.04
CA GLY A 114 -18.74 4.53 2.19
C GLY A 114 -19.97 3.74 2.62
N ARG A 115 -19.90 2.90 3.66
CA ARG A 115 -21.07 2.20 4.22
C ARG A 115 -21.82 3.14 5.18
N PRO A 116 -23.15 3.32 5.05
CA PRO A 116 -23.89 4.25 5.91
C PRO A 116 -23.89 3.74 7.36
N ARG A 117 -23.01 4.31 8.17
CA ARG A 117 -23.18 4.47 9.62
C ARG A 117 -23.35 5.98 9.85
N PRO A 118 -24.31 6.43 10.68
CA PRO A 118 -24.61 7.85 10.77
C PRO A 118 -23.41 8.64 11.33
N ALA A 119 -23.07 9.72 10.62
CA ALA A 119 -22.20 10.84 10.97
C ALA A 119 -20.68 10.61 11.09
N ARG A 120 -19.92 10.95 10.03
CA ARG A 120 -19.18 12.23 9.86
C ARG A 120 -18.26 12.14 8.62
N PRO A 121 -18.20 13.15 7.75
CA PRO A 121 -17.40 13.09 6.52
C PRO A 121 -15.90 13.19 6.82
N TRP A 122 -15.12 12.31 6.20
CA TRP A 122 -13.66 12.39 6.10
C TRP A 122 -13.27 13.71 5.43
N ARG A 123 -12.37 14.47 6.05
CA ARG A 123 -11.86 15.74 5.51
C ARG A 123 -10.38 15.54 5.17
N TRP A 124 -10.03 15.64 3.89
CA TRP A 124 -8.63 15.80 3.49
C TRP A 124 -8.17 17.18 3.93
N HIS A 125 -7.15 17.23 4.78
CA HIS A 125 -6.44 18.48 5.05
C HIS A 125 -5.52 18.80 3.86
N ARG A 126 -5.99 19.69 3.00
CA ARG A 126 -5.14 20.40 2.04
C ARG A 126 -4.34 21.44 2.85
N PRO A 127 -3.00 21.48 2.78
CA PRO A 127 -2.24 22.54 3.45
C PRO A 127 -2.62 23.89 2.85
N SER A 128 -3.03 24.82 3.71
CA SER A 128 -3.43 26.17 3.37
C SER A 128 -2.23 26.97 2.86
N ARG A 129 -2.27 27.42 1.60
CA ARG A 129 -1.40 28.52 1.12
C ARG A 129 -1.75 29.78 1.90
N ARG A 130 -0.78 30.36 2.62
CA ARG A 130 -0.90 31.69 3.22
C ARG A 130 -1.05 32.74 2.10
N PRO A 131 -1.95 33.73 2.23
CA PRO A 131 -1.95 34.88 1.32
C PRO A 131 -0.73 35.77 1.60
N ARG A 132 -0.03 36.16 0.54
CA ARG A 132 0.89 37.30 0.54
C ARG A 132 0.07 38.55 0.83
N ALA A 133 0.46 39.31 1.84
CA ALA A 133 -0.01 40.67 2.05
C ALA A 133 0.51 41.55 0.90
N SER A 134 -0.39 42.17 0.16
CA SER A 134 -0.10 43.34 -0.68
C SER A 134 -0.33 44.58 0.18
N SER A 135 0.77 45.28 0.46
CA SER A 135 0.78 46.63 0.99
C SER A 135 0.80 47.64 -0.15
N SER A 136 -0.02 48.68 0.03
CA SER A 136 -0.08 49.97 -0.67
C SER A 136 -0.89 50.05 -1.96
#